data_AF-K2BIQ4-F1
#
_entry.id   AF-K2BIQ4-F1
#
_cell.length_a   1.000
_cell.length_b   1.000
_cell.length_c   1.000
_cell.angle_alpha   90.00
_cell.angle_beta   90.00
_cell.angle_gamma   90.00
#
_symmetry.space_group_name_H-M   'P 1'
#
loop_
_entity.id
_entity.type
_entity.pdbx_description
1 polymer ?
#
loop_
_entity_poly.entity_id
_entity_poly.type
_entity_poly.pdbx_seq_one_letter_code
_entity_poly.pdbx_strand_id
1 'polypeptide(L)' 'VSGLGPYLVGVLVWGIGLSLGGPTGYAINPARDLGPRLAHAVLPIPGKGDSDWGYAWIPVLGPLLGGLIAAWIWYRLLG' A
#
# COMPACT_ATOMS: atom_id res chain seq x y z
N VAL A 1 26.50 -4.03 8.81
CA VAL A 1 26.01 -2.63 8.71
C VAL A 1 24.57 -2.60 9.20
N SER A 2 24.34 -2.21 10.46
CA SER A 2 22.99 -2.00 10.98
C SER A 2 22.32 -0.86 10.20
N GLY A 3 21.09 -1.06 9.71
CA GLY A 3 20.31 -0.01 9.03
C GLY A 3 20.28 -0.06 7.50
N LEU A 4 21.18 -0.82 6.86
CA LEU A 4 21.15 -0.95 5.39
C LEU A 4 19.85 -1.61 4.88
N GLY A 5 19.34 -2.63 5.58
CA GLY A 5 18.07 -3.28 5.23
C GLY A 5 16.88 -2.31 5.17
N PRO A 6 16.55 -1.61 6.27
CA PRO A 6 15.50 -0.58 6.27
C PRO A 6 15.71 0.53 5.23
N TYR A 7 16.96 0.97 5.03
CA TYR A 7 17.27 1.97 4.00
C TYR A 7 16.91 1.47 2.59
N LEU A 8 17.32 0.25 2.23
CA LEU A 8 17.02 -0.33 0.92
C LEU A 8 15.51 -0.53 0.71
N VAL A 9 14.78 -0.94 1.74
CA VAL A 9 13.31 -1.03 1.70
C VAL A 9 12.69 0.36 1.49
N GLY A 10 13.21 1.39 2.15
CA GLY A 10 12.75 2.78 1.96
C GLY A 10 12.96 3.27 0.52
N VAL A 11 14.15 3.04 -0.05
CA VAL A 11 14.45 3.38 -1.44
C VAL A 11 13.58 2.60 -2.43
N LEU A 12 13.28 1.32 -2.15
CA LEU A 12 12.36 0.52 -2.94
C LEU A 12 10.94 1.12 -2.96
N VAL A 13 10.37 1.44 -1.79
CA VAL A 13 9.05 2.06 -1.69
C VAL A 13 9.01 3.42 -2.40
N TRP A 14 10.09 4.21 -2.27
CA TRP A 14 10.22 5.49 -2.96
C TRP A 14 10.22 5.32 -4.48
N GLY A 15 10.99 4.37 -5.01
CA GLY A 15 11.02 4.06 -6.44
C GLY A 15 9.66 3.62 -6.98
N ILE A 16 8.92 2.80 -6.23
CA ILE A 16 7.53 2.41 -6.57
C ILE A 16 6.63 3.64 -6.64
N GLY A 17 6.73 4.55 -5.65
CA GLY A 17 5.93 5.78 -5.65
C GLY A 17 6.21 6.68 -6.85
N LEU A 18 7.48 6.86 -7.22
CA LEU A 18 7.87 7.69 -8.36
C LEU A 18 7.48 7.11 -9.72
N SER A 19 7.46 5.77 -9.85
CA SER A 19 7.25 5.11 -11.14
C SER A 19 5.82 4.60 -11.37
N LEU A 20 5.13 4.18 -10.30
CA LEU A 20 3.82 3.51 -10.37
C LEU A 20 2.76 4.20 -9.50
N GLY A 21 3.07 5.33 -8.88
CA GLY A 21 2.17 6.00 -7.95
C GLY A 21 0.99 6.73 -8.59
N GLY A 22 1.10 7.17 -9.85
CA GLY A 22 0.10 8.02 -10.49
C GLY A 22 -1.34 7.46 -10.48
N PRO A 23 -1.58 6.21 -10.94
CA PRO A 23 -2.94 5.68 -11.08
C PRO A 23 -3.68 5.39 -9.76
N THR A 24 -2.96 5.05 -8.67
CA THR A 24 -3.57 4.53 -7.43
C THR A 24 -2.97 5.06 -6.13
N GLY A 25 -2.00 5.97 -6.20
CA GLY A 25 -1.31 6.50 -5.03
C GLY A 25 -0.41 5.47 -4.32
N TYR A 26 0.00 4.40 -5.02
CA TYR A 26 0.85 3.31 -4.50
C TYR A 26 0.39 2.82 -3.11
N ALA A 27 -0.89 2.48 -2.98
CA ALA A 27 -1.45 2.10 -1.68
C ALA A 27 -0.66 0.97 -1.00
N ILE A 28 -0.32 -0.10 -1.75
CA ILE A 28 0.62 -1.23 -1.47
C ILE A 28 0.62 -1.87 -0.07
N ASN A 29 -0.23 -1.41 0.85
CA ASN A 29 -0.29 -1.78 2.24
C ASN A 29 -1.72 -1.54 2.75
N PRO A 30 -2.46 -2.60 3.14
CA PRO A 30 -3.83 -2.48 3.61
C PRO A 30 -4.00 -1.53 4.81
N ALA A 31 -3.07 -1.57 5.78
CA ALA A 31 -3.14 -0.71 6.97
C ALA A 31 -2.93 0.77 6.63
N ARG A 32 -2.07 1.05 5.64
CA ARG A 32 -1.78 2.42 5.15
C ARG A 32 -2.98 3.05 4.43
N ASP A 33 -3.91 2.24 3.92
CA ASP A 33 -5.15 2.73 3.30
C ASP A 33 -6.35 2.71 4.25
N LEU A 34 -6.66 1.54 4.84
CA LEU A 34 -7.86 1.36 5.67
C LEU A 34 -7.85 2.19 6.95
N GLY A 35 -6.70 2.33 7.61
CA GLY A 35 -6.60 3.09 8.86
C GLY A 35 -7.03 4.54 8.67
N PRO A 36 -6.37 5.29 7.76
CA PRO A 36 -6.78 6.66 7.42
C PRO A 36 -8.22 6.75 6.91
N ARG A 37 -8.71 5.76 6.15
CA ARG A 37 -10.09 5.73 5.65
C ARG A 37 -11.13 5.61 6.76
N LEU A 38 -10.90 4.71 7.72
CA LEU A 38 -11.76 4.57 8.91
C LEU A 38 -11.75 5.85 9.75
N ALA A 39 -10.58 6.46 9.93
CA ALA A 39 -10.47 7.75 10.61
C ALA A 39 -11.27 8.84 9.87
N HIS A 40 -11.14 8.94 8.55
CA HIS A 40 -11.92 9.86 7.73
C HIS A 40 -13.44 9.64 7.87
N ALA A 41 -13.87 8.38 7.90
CA ALA A 41 -15.28 8.02 8.02
C ALA A 41 -15.88 8.44 9.38
N VAL A 42 -15.15 8.21 10.48
CA VAL A 42 -15.65 8.42 11.84
C VAL A 42 -15.45 9.85 12.34
N LEU A 43 -14.33 10.50 11.99
CA LEU A 43 -14.01 11.81 12.55
C LEU A 43 -14.94 12.91 11.98
N PRO A 44 -15.37 13.88 12.82
CA PRO A 44 -16.16 15.01 12.37
C PRO A 44 -15.26 16.04 11.67
N ILE A 45 -15.07 15.87 10.36
CA ILE A 45 -14.28 16.77 9.52
C ILE A 45 -15.24 17.71 8.77
N PRO A 46 -15.20 19.04 8.99
CA PRO A 46 -16.04 19.99 8.27
C PRO A 46 -15.83 19.91 6.75
N GLY A 47 -16.93 19.81 5.99
CA GLY A 47 -16.88 19.75 4.53
C GLY A 47 -16.29 18.46 3.94
N LYS A 48 -16.19 17.37 4.71
CA LYS A 48 -15.67 16.10 4.19
C LYS A 48 -16.57 15.50 3.10
N GLY A 49 -15.93 14.91 2.09
CA GLY A 49 -16.59 14.14 1.04
C GLY A 49 -16.89 12.69 1.46
N ASP A 50 -17.25 11.87 0.48
CA ASP A 50 -17.39 10.42 0.69
C ASP A 50 -16.04 9.76 0.99
N SER A 51 -16.07 8.65 1.74
CA SER A 51 -14.86 7.87 2.08
C SER A 51 -14.50 6.83 1.01
N ASP A 52 -15.17 6.85 -0.15
CA ASP A 52 -14.90 6.00 -1.32
C ASP A 52 -14.86 4.50 -0.97
N TRP A 53 -15.92 4.03 -0.30
CA TRP A 53 -16.03 2.64 0.13
C TRP A 53 -16.11 1.65 -1.05
N GLY A 54 -16.55 2.11 -2.22
CA GLY A 54 -16.56 1.31 -3.46
C GLY A 54 -15.16 0.89 -3.90
N TYR A 55 -14.15 1.74 -3.68
CA TYR A 55 -12.74 1.45 -3.98
C TYR A 55 -11.99 0.77 -2.82
N ALA A 56 -12.47 0.91 -1.58
CA ALA A 56 -11.73 0.54 -0.35
C ALA A 56 -11.20 -0.90 -0.28
N TRP A 57 -11.82 -1.84 -0.98
CA TRP A 57 -11.36 -3.24 -1.01
C TRP A 57 -10.13 -3.44 -1.91
N ILE A 58 -9.89 -2.56 -2.89
CA ILE A 58 -8.79 -2.68 -3.86
C ILE A 58 -7.43 -2.51 -3.15
N PRO A 59 -7.21 -1.45 -2.33
CA PRO A 59 -6.00 -1.31 -1.50
C PRO A 59 -5.78 -2.40 -0.44
N VAL A 60 -6.76 -3.29 -0.24
CA VAL A 60 -6.68 -4.40 0.71
C VAL A 60 -6.31 -5.69 -0.02
N LEU A 61 -7.19 -6.15 -0.92
CA LEU A 61 -7.00 -7.41 -1.62
C LEU A 61 -5.87 -7.32 -2.65
N GLY A 62 -5.71 -6.20 -3.34
CA GLY A 62 -4.66 -6.00 -4.33
C GLY A 62 -3.26 -6.23 -3.76
N PRO A 63 -2.86 -5.52 -2.69
CA PRO A 63 -1.56 -5.73 -2.06
C PRO A 63 -1.37 -7.12 -1.44
N LEU A 64 -2.41 -7.69 -0.82
CA LEU A 64 -2.31 -9.04 -0.24
C LEU A 64 -2.04 -10.10 -1.32
N LEU A 65 -2.83 -10.09 -2.40
CA LEU A 65 -2.64 -11.01 -3.52
C LEU A 65 -1.30 -10.77 -4.23
N GLY A 66 -0.95 -9.50 -4.48
CA GLY A 66 0.32 -9.14 -5.11
C GLY A 66 1.53 -9.60 -4.29
N GLY A 67 1.50 -9.42 -2.96
CA GLY A 67 2.55 -9.87 -2.05
C GLY A 67 2.70 -11.39 -2.03
N LEU A 68 1.59 -12.12 -1.99
CA LEU A 68 1.59 -13.59 -2.06
C LEU A 68 2.15 -14.10 -3.39
N ILE A 69 1.73 -13.52 -4.51
CA ILE A 69 2.23 -13.88 -5.85
C ILE A 69 3.73 -13.57 -5.95
N ALA A 70 4.18 -12.40 -5.50
CA ALA A 70 5.59 -12.02 -5.54
C ALA A 70 6.46 -12.96 -4.68
N ALA A 71 6.01 -13.31 -3.47
CA ALA A 71 6.70 -14.27 -2.61
C ALA A 71 6.79 -15.66 -3.26
N TRP A 72 5.71 -16.12 -3.89
CA TRP A 72 5.69 -17.38 -4.61
C TRP A 72 6.66 -17.37 -5.81
N ILE A 73 6.65 -16.32 -6.63
CA ILE A 73 7.59 -16.17 -7.76
C ILE A 73 9.03 -16.17 -7.26
N TRP A 74 9.34 -15.41 -6.21
CA TRP A 74 10.68 -15.36 -5.62
C TRP A 74 11.13 -16.76 -5.18
N TYR A 75 10.29 -17.48 -4.45
CA TYR A 75 10.58 -18.84 -4.00
C TYR A 75 10.83 -19.82 -5.16
N ARG A 76 10.11 -19.69 -6.28
CA ARG A 76 10.27 -20.59 -7.43
C ARG A 76 11.50 -20.30 -8.30
N LEU A 77 11.97 -19.05 -8.31
CA LEU A 77 13.05 -18.61 -9.20
C LEU A 77 14.40 -18.49 -8.50
N LEU A 78 14.40 -18.12 -7.22
CA LEU A 78 15.60 -17.74 -6.46
C LEU A 78 15.75 -18.51 -5.14
N GLY A 79 14.69 -19.19 -4.70
CA GLY A 79 14.63 -19.99 -3.47
C GLY A 79 15.12 -21.41 -3.63
#